data_AF-A0A4Y5YBG3-F1
#
_entry.id   AF-A0A4Y5YBG3-F1
#
_cell.length_a   1.000
_cell.length_b   1.000
_cell.length_c   1.000
_cell.angle_alpha   90.00
_cell.angle_beta   90.00
_cell.angle_gamma   90.00
#
_symmetry.space_group_name_H-M   'P 1'
#
loop_
_entity.id
_entity.type
_entity.pdbx_description
1 polymer ?
#
loop_
_entity_poly.entity_id
_entity_poly.type
_entity_poly.pdbx_seq_one_letter_code
_entity_poly.pdbx_strand_id
1 'polypeptide(L)'
;MLMDDAMIKSTQFLGLSLLLLLGNSSLALAEDSLVEARVKDELATSEKRFVLTPHKVNYLLPVTYQTRPNSSPFDIKYPDEDFTVDNLEAKFQISFKFPVWYNVFGDNGHLYFAYTNQSYWQVYNSNASSPFRETNHEPEVFMLFNNDWKIGGFTNSFLGVGAVHQSNGQANQLSRSWNRIYGSVVFDRGPFALGLKVWWRIPEDDKEDINSAKGDDNPDINHYMGNFELTGVYGLDEHRFTMLLRNNLRATNRGAIQMTWSYPIVGNLRIYTQYFNGYGESLIDYNHHNQRIGIGVALNDLL
;
A
#
# COMPACT_ATOMS: atom_id res chain seq x y z
N MET A 1 -30.45 -43.26 -35.03
CA MET A 1 -29.22 -44.06 -34.86
C MET A 1 -28.07 -43.17 -35.32
N LEU A 2 -27.73 -42.20 -34.48
CA LEU A 2 -26.57 -42.24 -33.55
C LEU A 2 -25.29 -41.95 -34.34
N MET A 3 -24.88 -40.68 -34.38
CA MET A 3 -23.94 -40.03 -33.43
C MET A 3 -22.52 -40.20 -33.94
N ASP A 4 -21.95 -39.11 -34.48
CA ASP A 4 -20.64 -38.55 -34.10
C ASP A 4 -20.12 -37.66 -35.23
N ASP A 5 -20.39 -36.35 -35.12
CA ASP A 5 -19.53 -35.30 -35.71
C ASP A 5 -19.93 -33.91 -35.17
N ALA A 6 -20.03 -33.80 -33.85
CA ALA A 6 -20.30 -32.54 -33.16
C ALA A 6 -19.27 -32.32 -32.06
N MET A 7 -18.01 -32.07 -32.42
CA MET A 7 -17.03 -31.48 -31.49
C MET A 7 -15.80 -30.86 -32.19
N ILE A 8 -15.98 -30.15 -33.31
CA ILE A 8 -14.94 -29.22 -33.78
C ILE A 8 -15.62 -27.99 -34.40
N LYS A 9 -15.81 -26.93 -33.59
CA LYS A 9 -15.92 -25.49 -33.93
C LYS A 9 -16.81 -24.75 -32.93
N SER A 10 -16.29 -24.42 -31.75
CA SER A 10 -16.91 -23.39 -30.89
C SER A 10 -15.96 -22.88 -29.80
N THR A 11 -14.77 -22.38 -30.16
CA THR A 11 -13.94 -21.68 -29.16
C THR A 11 -13.00 -20.63 -29.76
N GLN A 12 -13.52 -19.74 -30.60
CA GLN A 12 -12.87 -18.47 -30.91
C GLN A 12 -13.97 -17.45 -31.18
N PHE A 13 -14.36 -16.66 -30.17
CA PHE A 13 -15.00 -15.33 -30.26
C PHE A 13 -15.56 -14.98 -28.87
N LEU A 14 -14.66 -14.71 -27.91
CA LEU A 14 -14.98 -14.04 -26.65
C LEU A 14 -13.70 -13.38 -26.15
N GLY A 15 -13.30 -12.33 -26.87
CA GLY A 15 -12.03 -11.66 -26.58
C GLY A 15 -11.78 -10.49 -27.50
N LEU A 16 -12.79 -9.65 -27.76
CA LEU A 16 -12.58 -8.32 -28.36
C LEU A 16 -13.88 -7.48 -28.32
N SER A 17 -14.37 -7.12 -27.14
CA SER A 17 -15.52 -6.20 -27.06
C SER A 17 -15.57 -5.28 -25.84
N LEU A 18 -14.50 -5.21 -25.02
CA LEU A 18 -14.41 -4.23 -23.93
C LEU A 18 -13.50 -3.03 -24.22
N LEU A 19 -12.85 -2.97 -25.39
CA LEU A 19 -11.93 -1.89 -25.78
C LEU A 19 -12.51 -0.85 -26.74
N LEU A 20 -13.80 -0.93 -27.08
CA LEU A 20 -14.45 -0.04 -28.06
C LEU A 20 -15.52 0.90 -27.47
N LEU A 21 -15.66 0.95 -26.14
CA LEU A 21 -16.53 1.92 -25.45
C LEU A 21 -15.80 3.16 -24.92
N LEU A 22 -14.50 3.31 -25.20
CA LEU A 22 -13.72 4.51 -24.84
C LEU A 22 -13.65 5.56 -25.96
N GLY A 23 -14.35 5.35 -27.08
CA GLY A 23 -14.42 6.30 -28.18
C GLY A 23 -15.79 6.97 -28.25
N ASN A 24 -16.06 7.92 -27.34
CA ASN A 24 -16.98 9.07 -27.53
C ASN A 24 -17.25 9.79 -26.19
N SER A 25 -16.21 10.32 -25.57
CA SER A 25 -16.32 11.36 -24.54
C SER A 25 -15.39 12.52 -24.89
N SER A 26 -15.66 13.13 -26.04
CA SER A 26 -15.21 14.49 -26.30
C SER A 26 -15.92 15.41 -25.30
N LEU A 27 -15.12 16.17 -24.53
CA LEU A 27 -15.51 17.21 -23.56
C LEU A 27 -15.87 16.72 -22.14
N ALA A 28 -15.00 15.93 -21.51
CA ALA A 28 -14.76 16.16 -20.09
C ALA A 28 -13.88 17.41 -20.00
N LEU A 29 -14.44 18.51 -19.49
CA LEU A 29 -13.65 19.67 -19.04
C LEU A 29 -12.49 19.12 -18.18
N ALA A 30 -11.29 19.66 -18.35
CA ALA A 30 -10.17 19.27 -17.51
C ALA A 30 -10.55 19.56 -16.06
N GLU A 31 -11.02 18.55 -15.33
CA GLU A 31 -11.21 18.64 -13.89
C GLU A 31 -9.87 19.06 -13.28
N ASP A 32 -9.93 19.87 -12.23
CA ASP A 32 -8.74 20.30 -11.49
C ASP A 32 -7.97 19.06 -11.02
N SER A 33 -6.64 19.15 -11.04
CA SER A 33 -5.80 18.04 -10.61
C SER A 33 -6.06 17.72 -9.14
N LEU A 34 -6.42 16.47 -8.85
CA LEU A 34 -6.59 16.03 -7.46
C LEU A 34 -5.27 16.06 -6.68
N VAL A 35 -4.14 15.91 -7.37
CA VAL A 35 -2.82 16.08 -6.75
C VAL A 35 -2.61 17.53 -6.34
N GLU A 36 -2.93 18.49 -7.22
CA GLU A 36 -2.81 19.92 -6.91
C GLU A 36 -3.77 20.34 -5.79
N ALA A 37 -5.01 19.83 -5.80
CA ALA A 37 -5.99 20.07 -4.74
C ALA A 37 -5.48 19.57 -3.38
N ARG A 38 -4.96 18.34 -3.31
CA ARG A 38 -4.33 17.80 -2.10
C ARG A 38 -3.19 18.69 -1.60
N VAL A 39 -2.29 19.12 -2.49
CA VAL A 39 -1.13 19.95 -2.13
C VAL A 39 -1.57 21.29 -1.55
N LYS A 40 -2.60 21.91 -2.14
CA LYS A 40 -3.19 23.16 -1.65
C LYS A 40 -3.73 23.01 -0.23
N ASP A 41 -4.43 21.90 0.06
CA ASP A 41 -4.99 21.63 1.38
C ASP A 41 -3.90 21.33 2.43
N GLU A 42 -2.86 20.59 2.03
CA GLU A 42 -1.70 20.34 2.89
C GLU A 42 -0.99 21.66 3.27
N LEU A 43 -0.73 22.54 2.31
CA LEU A 43 -0.09 23.84 2.56
C LEU A 43 -0.97 24.80 3.38
N ALA A 44 -2.29 24.77 3.19
CA ALA A 44 -3.21 25.61 3.95
C ALA A 44 -3.25 25.26 5.45
N THR A 45 -2.73 24.09 5.83
CA THR A 45 -2.75 23.58 7.19
C THR A 45 -1.37 23.29 7.80
N SER A 46 -0.29 23.33 7.01
CA SER A 46 1.07 22.94 7.43
C SER A 46 1.61 23.72 8.64
N GLU A 47 1.25 25.00 8.76
CA GLU A 47 1.72 25.87 9.85
C GLU A 47 0.86 25.77 11.13
N LYS A 48 -0.22 24.97 11.11
CA LYS A 48 -1.10 24.83 12.27
C LYS A 48 -0.52 23.81 13.26
N ARG A 49 -0.09 24.30 14.43
CA ARG A 49 0.60 23.53 15.49
C ARG A 49 -0.08 22.21 15.91
N PHE A 50 -1.40 22.11 15.83
CA PHE A 50 -2.16 20.92 16.25
C PHE A 50 -2.65 20.05 15.08
N VAL A 51 -2.22 20.35 13.85
CA VAL A 51 -2.57 19.57 12.66
C VAL A 51 -1.38 18.69 12.29
N LEU A 52 -1.64 17.39 12.17
CA LEU A 52 -0.70 16.46 11.56
C LEU A 52 -1.07 16.31 10.09
N THR A 53 -0.13 16.58 9.18
CA THR A 53 -0.36 16.41 7.74
C THR A 53 -0.37 14.92 7.40
N PRO A 54 -1.44 14.39 6.78
CA PRO A 54 -1.48 12.99 6.36
C PRO A 54 -0.37 12.66 5.35
N HIS A 55 0.31 11.53 5.53
CA HIS A 55 1.27 11.03 4.55
C HIS A 55 0.61 10.00 3.63
N LYS A 56 0.20 8.85 4.18
CA LYS A 56 -0.70 7.85 3.55
C LYS A 56 -2.12 8.00 4.10
N VAL A 57 -3.02 7.13 3.66
CA VAL A 57 -4.41 7.06 4.14
C VAL A 57 -4.46 6.69 5.63
N ASN A 58 -5.17 7.46 6.45
CA ASN A 58 -5.47 7.10 7.83
C ASN A 58 -6.84 6.41 7.88
N TYR A 59 -6.89 5.15 8.31
CA TYR A 59 -8.12 4.35 8.29
C TYR A 59 -8.23 3.39 9.48
N LEU A 60 -9.46 2.98 9.78
CA LEU A 60 -9.81 1.91 10.70
C LEU A 60 -10.84 1.01 10.02
N LEU A 61 -10.48 -0.25 9.80
CA LEU A 61 -11.35 -1.34 9.38
C LEU A 61 -11.65 -2.19 10.61
N PRO A 62 -12.78 -1.99 11.30
CA PRO A 62 -13.11 -2.78 12.47
C PRO A 62 -13.27 -4.26 12.12
N VAL A 63 -13.72 -4.57 10.91
CA VAL A 63 -13.90 -5.94 10.43
C VAL A 63 -13.16 -6.13 9.12
N THR A 64 -12.17 -7.01 9.15
CA THR A 64 -11.54 -7.60 7.97
C THR A 64 -11.63 -9.11 8.03
N TYR A 65 -11.78 -9.75 6.88
CA TYR A 65 -11.80 -11.20 6.74
C TYR A 65 -10.64 -11.65 5.86
N GLN A 66 -9.77 -12.50 6.40
CA GLN A 66 -8.65 -13.16 5.72
C GLN A 66 -9.03 -14.61 5.45
N THR A 67 -8.87 -15.09 4.22
CA THR A 67 -9.26 -16.47 3.86
C THR A 67 -8.33 -17.53 4.45
N ARG A 68 -7.03 -17.23 4.56
CA ARG A 68 -6.01 -18.15 5.07
C ARG A 68 -5.04 -17.42 6.01
N PRO A 69 -5.38 -17.29 7.29
CA PRO A 69 -4.49 -16.68 8.28
C PRO A 69 -3.16 -17.41 8.40
N ASN A 70 -2.11 -16.68 8.77
CA ASN A 70 -0.76 -17.20 8.91
C ASN A 70 -0.42 -17.46 10.39
N SER A 71 -0.70 -18.66 10.89
CA SER A 71 -0.32 -19.05 12.27
C SER A 71 1.12 -19.51 12.40
N SER A 72 1.75 -19.96 11.29
CA SER A 72 3.05 -20.63 11.32
C SER A 72 4.17 -19.89 12.07
N PRO A 73 4.35 -18.57 11.94
CA PRO A 73 5.37 -17.85 12.71
C PRO A 73 5.14 -17.92 14.23
N PHE A 74 3.88 -17.95 14.65
CA PHE A 74 3.49 -17.99 16.06
C PHE A 74 3.59 -19.41 16.62
N ASP A 75 3.22 -20.43 15.85
CA ASP A 75 3.39 -21.84 16.22
C ASP A 75 4.87 -22.19 16.47
N ILE A 76 5.78 -21.63 15.66
CA ILE A 76 7.23 -21.80 15.84
C ILE A 76 7.70 -21.13 17.13
N LYS A 77 7.15 -19.95 17.44
CA LYS A 77 7.57 -19.14 18.58
C LYS A 77 7.02 -19.66 19.91
N TYR A 78 5.81 -20.18 19.91
CA TYR A 78 5.04 -20.62 21.07
C TYR A 78 4.49 -22.04 20.84
N PRO A 79 5.35 -23.07 20.74
CA PRO A 79 4.93 -24.43 20.36
C PRO A 79 4.01 -25.10 21.39
N ASP A 80 4.04 -24.62 22.63
CA ASP A 80 3.22 -25.14 23.73
C ASP A 80 1.95 -24.29 23.99
N GLU A 81 1.76 -23.20 23.24
CA GLU A 81 0.56 -22.36 23.34
C GLU A 81 -0.44 -22.72 22.23
N ASP A 82 -1.72 -22.85 22.60
CA ASP A 82 -2.81 -23.03 21.64
C ASP A 82 -3.21 -21.66 21.05
N PHE A 83 -2.32 -21.09 20.25
CA PHE A 83 -2.56 -19.83 19.55
C PHE A 83 -2.87 -20.08 18.07
N THR A 84 -4.14 -20.01 17.70
CA THR A 84 -4.56 -20.00 16.29
C THR A 84 -4.99 -18.60 15.89
N VAL A 85 -4.46 -18.10 14.77
CA VAL A 85 -4.88 -16.83 14.20
C VAL A 85 -6.26 -16.97 13.57
N ASP A 86 -7.22 -16.17 14.02
CA ASP A 86 -8.58 -16.13 13.47
C ASP A 86 -8.63 -15.43 12.11
N ASN A 87 -9.63 -15.81 11.31
CA ASN A 87 -9.93 -15.18 10.03
C ASN A 87 -10.37 -13.71 10.16
N LEU A 88 -10.88 -13.30 11.32
CA LEU A 88 -11.40 -11.94 11.55
C LEU A 88 -10.40 -11.08 12.34
N GLU A 89 -10.09 -9.90 11.79
CA GLU A 89 -9.22 -8.92 12.45
C GLU A 89 -9.77 -7.51 12.26
N ALA A 90 -9.50 -6.64 13.23
CA ALA A 90 -9.46 -5.22 12.97
C ALA A 90 -8.12 -4.85 12.32
N LYS A 91 -8.14 -3.98 11.31
CA LYS A 91 -6.95 -3.46 10.63
C LYS A 91 -6.99 -1.95 10.63
N PHE A 92 -5.91 -1.28 11.02
CA PHE A 92 -5.85 0.18 10.95
C PHE A 92 -4.48 0.68 10.53
N GLN A 93 -4.47 1.90 9.99
CA GLN A 93 -3.25 2.61 9.64
C GLN A 93 -3.30 4.05 10.15
N ILE A 94 -2.21 4.48 10.76
CA ILE A 94 -1.95 5.87 11.12
C ILE A 94 -0.73 6.31 10.32
N SER A 95 -0.83 7.40 9.59
CA SER A 95 0.24 7.89 8.72
C SER A 95 0.25 9.40 8.64
N PHE A 96 1.38 9.99 9.04
CA PHE A 96 1.58 11.43 9.01
C PHE A 96 2.98 11.77 8.52
N LYS A 97 3.13 12.99 8.01
CA LYS A 97 4.40 13.63 7.66
C LYS A 97 4.45 15.01 8.27
N PHE A 98 5.66 15.53 8.42
CA PHE A 98 5.88 16.92 8.72
C PHE A 98 7.09 17.44 7.92
N PRO A 99 7.03 18.70 7.48
CA PRO A 99 8.17 19.33 6.84
C PRO A 99 9.30 19.52 7.86
N VAL A 100 10.52 19.18 7.45
CA VAL A 100 11.74 19.45 8.22
C VAL A 100 12.42 20.70 7.67
N TRP A 101 12.47 20.83 6.34
CA TRP A 101 13.07 21.98 5.67
C TRP A 101 12.48 22.17 4.27
N TYR A 102 11.82 23.31 4.04
CA TYR A 102 11.37 23.72 2.71
C TYR A 102 12.48 24.40 1.91
N ASN A 103 12.44 24.28 0.58
CA ASN A 103 13.30 25.04 -0.33
C ASN A 103 14.81 24.84 -0.07
N VAL A 104 15.24 23.60 0.12
CA VAL A 104 16.66 23.25 0.32
C VAL A 104 17.51 23.71 -0.88
N PHE A 105 16.92 23.74 -2.08
CA PHE A 105 17.56 24.16 -3.32
C PHE A 105 16.80 25.35 -3.96
N GLY A 106 16.90 26.53 -3.35
CA GLY A 106 16.33 27.77 -3.88
C GLY A 106 14.84 27.89 -3.61
N ASP A 107 14.01 27.46 -4.55
CA ASP A 107 12.54 27.44 -4.46
C ASP A 107 11.96 26.01 -4.58
N ASN A 108 12.83 25.00 -4.52
CA ASN A 108 12.46 23.60 -4.68
C ASN A 108 13.26 22.68 -3.74
N GLY A 109 12.82 21.42 -3.65
CA GLY A 109 13.40 20.41 -2.78
C GLY A 109 12.97 20.62 -1.33
N HIS A 110 11.99 19.84 -0.91
CA HIS A 110 11.38 19.94 0.41
C HIS A 110 11.66 18.65 1.17
N LEU A 111 12.37 18.77 2.29
CA LEU A 111 12.71 17.66 3.16
C LEU A 111 11.57 17.39 4.14
N TYR A 112 11.14 16.14 4.18
CA TYR A 112 10.11 15.64 5.08
C TYR A 112 10.62 14.48 5.92
N PHE A 113 10.04 14.37 7.10
CA PHE A 113 9.98 13.12 7.85
C PHE A 113 8.54 12.62 7.82
N ALA A 114 8.37 11.32 7.68
CA ALA A 114 7.08 10.66 7.79
C ALA A 114 7.17 9.44 8.69
N TYR A 115 6.02 9.08 9.25
CA TYR A 115 5.86 7.84 9.98
C TYR A 115 4.53 7.21 9.62
N THR A 116 4.57 5.94 9.24
CA THR A 116 3.38 5.10 9.05
C THR A 116 3.41 3.95 10.03
N ASN A 117 2.29 3.72 10.71
CA ASN A 117 2.04 2.54 11.50
C ASN A 117 0.85 1.78 10.90
N GLN A 118 1.00 0.49 10.66
CA GLN A 118 -0.10 -0.39 10.24
C GLN A 118 -0.22 -1.53 11.23
N SER A 119 -1.42 -1.76 11.77
CA SER A 119 -1.65 -2.78 12.79
C SER A 119 -2.79 -3.74 12.43
N TYR A 120 -2.63 -4.99 12.86
CA TYR A 120 -3.55 -6.10 12.71
C TYR A 120 -3.89 -6.65 14.08
N TRP A 121 -5.16 -6.51 14.45
CA TRP A 121 -5.63 -6.81 15.80
C TRP A 121 -6.66 -7.93 15.76
N GLN A 122 -6.36 -9.02 16.46
CA GLN A 122 -7.24 -10.17 16.67
C GLN A 122 -8.35 -9.83 17.68
N VAL A 123 -9.03 -8.69 17.53
CA VAL A 123 -10.01 -8.18 18.51
C VAL A 123 -11.10 -9.21 18.86
N TYR A 124 -11.45 -10.08 17.91
CA TYR A 124 -12.48 -11.10 18.04
C TYR A 124 -11.98 -12.43 18.63
N ASN A 125 -10.66 -12.64 18.69
CA ASN A 125 -10.05 -13.88 19.16
C ASN A 125 -9.91 -13.89 20.69
N SER A 126 -11.06 -13.99 21.36
CA SER A 126 -11.13 -13.98 22.82
C SER A 126 -10.42 -15.17 23.48
N ASN A 127 -10.31 -16.30 22.77
CA ASN A 127 -9.57 -17.48 23.25
C ASN A 127 -8.07 -17.20 23.38
N ALA A 128 -7.52 -16.32 22.54
CA ALA A 128 -6.13 -15.87 22.59
C ALA A 128 -5.93 -14.55 23.36
N SER A 129 -6.94 -14.07 24.10
CA SER A 129 -6.92 -12.75 24.77
C SER A 129 -6.83 -11.54 23.82
N SER A 130 -7.39 -11.68 22.61
CA SER A 130 -7.51 -10.61 21.60
C SER A 130 -6.21 -9.84 21.30
N PRO A 131 -5.10 -10.51 20.95
CA PRO A 131 -3.80 -9.88 20.84
C PRO A 131 -3.65 -9.05 19.56
N PHE A 132 -2.73 -8.09 19.55
CA PHE A 132 -2.19 -7.58 18.30
C PHE A 132 -1.34 -8.67 17.67
N ARG A 133 -1.73 -9.14 16.48
CA ARG A 133 -0.97 -10.13 15.74
C ARG A 133 0.29 -9.52 15.16
N GLU A 134 0.18 -8.32 14.61
CA GLU A 134 1.27 -7.67 13.89
C GLU A 134 1.08 -6.15 13.89
N THR A 135 2.19 -5.44 14.05
CA THR A 135 2.27 -3.99 13.85
C THR A 135 3.51 -3.70 13.04
N ASN A 136 3.40 -2.93 11.96
CA ASN A 136 4.55 -2.46 11.17
C ASN A 136 4.78 -0.97 11.40
N HIS A 137 6.02 -0.64 11.73
CA HIS A 137 6.54 0.71 11.93
C HIS A 137 7.37 1.09 10.71
N GLU A 138 6.98 2.14 10.00
CA GLU A 138 7.62 2.59 8.75
C GLU A 138 7.97 4.08 8.83
N PRO A 139 9.05 4.46 9.55
CA PRO A 139 9.60 5.80 9.48
C PRO A 139 10.35 6.03 8.15
N GLU A 140 10.22 7.23 7.60
CA GLU A 140 10.78 7.63 6.31
C GLU A 140 11.33 9.05 6.38
N VAL A 141 12.48 9.28 5.75
CA VAL A 141 13.03 10.62 5.49
C VAL A 141 13.20 10.76 3.99
N PHE A 142 12.68 11.84 3.43
CA PHE A 142 12.68 12.01 1.98
C PHE A 142 12.66 13.46 1.55
N MET A 143 13.22 13.71 0.37
CA MET A 143 13.08 14.97 -0.34
C MET A 143 12.04 14.81 -1.44
N LEU A 144 11.17 15.81 -1.56
CA LEU A 144 10.19 15.93 -2.63
C LEU A 144 10.48 17.19 -3.44
N PHE A 145 10.55 17.05 -4.76
CA PHE A 145 10.81 18.12 -5.71
C PHE A 145 9.56 18.33 -6.55
N ASN A 146 9.08 19.57 -6.57
CA ASN A 146 8.01 20.03 -7.46
C ASN A 146 8.52 19.95 -8.90
N ASN A 147 7.66 19.53 -9.81
CA ASN A 147 7.95 19.50 -11.24
C ASN A 147 6.66 19.77 -12.04
N ASP A 148 6.79 20.14 -13.31
CA ASP A 148 5.64 20.57 -14.14
C ASP A 148 5.73 20.13 -15.61
N TRP A 149 6.80 19.41 -15.99
CA TRP A 149 6.92 18.88 -17.35
C TRP A 149 5.78 17.91 -17.68
N LYS A 150 5.38 17.92 -18.95
CA LYS A 150 4.21 17.18 -19.44
C LYS A 150 4.60 16.12 -20.46
N ILE A 151 3.99 14.94 -20.35
CA ILE A 151 4.15 13.83 -21.28
C ILE A 151 2.81 13.11 -21.49
N GLY A 152 2.37 12.94 -22.74
CA GLY A 152 1.10 12.24 -23.04
C GLY A 152 -0.15 12.88 -22.40
N GLY A 153 -0.09 14.18 -22.08
CA GLY A 153 -1.15 14.91 -21.38
C GLY A 153 -1.16 14.74 -19.85
N PHE A 154 -0.22 13.98 -19.28
CA PHE A 154 0.05 13.96 -17.84
C PHE A 154 1.07 15.03 -17.47
N THR A 155 0.89 15.66 -16.33
CA THR A 155 1.91 16.47 -15.65
C THR A 155 2.70 15.56 -14.73
N ASN A 156 4.01 15.68 -14.67
CA ASN A 156 4.77 15.09 -13.56
C ASN A 156 4.77 16.08 -12.39
N SER A 157 3.87 15.92 -11.44
CA SER A 157 3.82 16.77 -10.25
C SER A 157 5.06 16.68 -9.36
N PHE A 158 5.61 15.46 -9.18
CA PHE A 158 6.68 15.24 -8.21
C PHE A 158 7.76 14.27 -8.68
N LEU A 159 8.99 14.59 -8.26
CA LEU A 159 10.10 13.66 -8.14
C LEU A 159 10.47 13.54 -6.65
N GLY A 160 10.84 12.36 -6.20
CA GLY A 160 11.22 12.13 -4.82
C GLY A 160 12.39 11.17 -4.69
N VAL A 161 13.15 11.35 -3.61
CA VAL A 161 14.21 10.43 -3.18
C VAL A 161 14.19 10.35 -1.67
N GLY A 162 14.33 9.15 -1.12
CA GLY A 162 14.27 8.96 0.32
C GLY A 162 14.89 7.67 0.81
N ALA A 163 14.94 7.56 2.14
CA ALA A 163 15.30 6.37 2.86
C ALA A 163 14.15 5.98 3.80
N VAL A 164 13.83 4.70 3.84
CA VAL A 164 12.75 4.15 4.66
C VAL A 164 13.27 2.94 5.41
N HIS A 165 13.01 2.94 6.72
CA HIS A 165 13.12 1.76 7.54
C HIS A 165 11.72 1.19 7.72
N GLN A 166 11.57 -0.14 7.69
CA GLN A 166 10.32 -0.78 8.07
C GLN A 166 10.63 -2.00 8.93
N SER A 167 10.01 -2.07 10.10
CA SER A 167 10.14 -3.22 11.00
C SER A 167 8.82 -3.49 11.72
N ASN A 168 8.68 -4.68 12.29
CA ASN A 168 7.49 -5.03 13.05
C ASN A 168 7.63 -4.87 14.58
N GLY A 169 8.80 -4.43 15.05
CA GLY A 169 9.06 -4.23 16.48
C GLY A 169 9.06 -5.53 17.31
N GLN A 170 9.02 -6.69 16.67
CA GLN A 170 9.06 -8.00 17.33
C GLN A 170 10.51 -8.46 17.54
N ALA A 171 10.69 -9.44 18.42
CA ALA A 171 12.00 -10.03 18.73
C ALA A 171 12.12 -11.48 18.23
N ASN A 172 13.36 -11.95 18.06
CA ASN A 172 13.70 -13.33 17.71
C ASN A 172 12.99 -13.80 16.41
N GLN A 173 12.44 -15.01 16.42
CA GLN A 173 11.77 -15.66 15.28
C GLN A 173 10.61 -14.85 14.66
N LEU A 174 9.97 -13.96 15.43
CA LEU A 174 8.91 -13.07 14.94
C LEU A 174 9.45 -11.75 14.39
N SER A 175 10.72 -11.41 14.63
CA SER A 175 11.32 -10.17 14.16
C SER A 175 11.37 -10.14 12.64
N ARG A 176 10.91 -9.03 12.05
CA ARG A 176 11.00 -8.76 10.62
C ARG A 176 11.40 -7.31 10.44
N SER A 177 12.37 -7.09 9.55
CA SER A 177 12.85 -5.74 9.26
C SER A 177 13.56 -5.68 7.91
N TRP A 178 13.62 -4.48 7.34
CA TRP A 178 14.39 -4.17 6.15
C TRP A 178 14.56 -2.65 5.99
N ASN A 179 15.67 -2.28 5.36
CA ASN A 179 16.01 -0.89 5.07
C ASN A 179 16.07 -0.67 3.55
N ARG A 180 15.57 0.46 3.07
CA ARG A 180 15.54 0.79 1.65
C ARG A 180 15.91 2.23 1.40
N ILE A 181 16.62 2.47 0.31
CA ILE A 181 16.62 3.77 -0.37
C ILE A 181 15.71 3.67 -1.59
N TYR A 182 15.03 4.76 -1.94
CA TYR A 182 14.09 4.74 -3.04
C TYR A 182 14.08 6.05 -3.82
N GLY A 183 13.67 5.94 -5.09
CA GLY A 183 13.24 7.05 -5.90
C GLY A 183 11.74 6.93 -6.19
N SER A 184 11.04 8.06 -6.32
CA SER A 184 9.63 8.09 -6.65
C SER A 184 9.30 9.15 -7.67
N VAL A 185 8.27 8.89 -8.48
CA VAL A 185 7.73 9.84 -9.45
C VAL A 185 6.20 9.80 -9.39
N VAL A 186 5.57 10.98 -9.44
CA VAL A 186 4.10 11.11 -9.46
C VAL A 186 3.69 11.88 -10.70
N PHE A 187 2.78 11.29 -11.47
CA PHE A 187 2.13 11.90 -12.62
C PHE A 187 0.64 12.08 -12.34
N ASP A 188 0.05 13.14 -12.88
CA ASP A 188 -1.37 13.42 -12.71
C ASP A 188 -1.99 14.03 -13.96
N ARG A 189 -3.30 13.87 -14.07
CA ARG A 189 -4.12 14.43 -15.15
C ARG A 189 -5.58 14.50 -14.69
N GLY A 190 -6.00 15.67 -14.20
CA GLY A 190 -7.34 15.89 -13.64
C GLY A 190 -7.67 14.89 -12.53
N PRO A 191 -8.66 13.99 -12.72
CA PRO A 191 -9.05 13.02 -11.68
C PRO A 191 -8.08 11.84 -11.52
N PHE A 192 -7.06 11.72 -12.36
CA PHE A 192 -6.12 10.59 -12.35
C PHE A 192 -4.78 10.98 -11.74
N ALA A 193 -4.19 10.07 -10.96
CA ALA A 193 -2.77 10.10 -10.65
C ALA A 193 -2.12 8.72 -10.74
N LEU A 194 -0.85 8.69 -11.10
CA LEU A 194 0.00 7.51 -11.20
C LEU A 194 1.30 7.78 -10.45
N GLY A 195 1.59 6.95 -9.45
CA GLY A 195 2.84 6.93 -8.72
C GLY A 195 3.67 5.70 -9.07
N LEU A 196 4.98 5.87 -9.19
CA LEU A 196 5.95 4.79 -9.21
C LEU A 196 6.98 5.05 -8.11
N LYS A 197 7.16 4.09 -7.21
CA LYS A 197 8.23 4.06 -6.21
C LYS A 197 9.13 2.87 -6.52
N VAL A 198 10.43 3.12 -6.76
CA VAL A 198 11.44 2.08 -7.01
C VAL A 198 12.43 2.11 -5.87
N TRP A 199 12.79 0.96 -5.32
CA TRP A 199 13.72 0.87 -4.20
C TRP A 199 14.85 -0.12 -4.40
N TRP A 200 15.95 0.21 -3.75
CA TRP A 200 17.05 -0.70 -3.49
C TRP A 200 17.04 -1.06 -2.00
N ARG A 201 17.02 -2.35 -1.70
CA ARG A 201 17.16 -2.87 -0.33
C ARG A 201 18.63 -2.75 0.07
N ILE A 202 18.87 -2.12 1.21
CA ILE A 202 20.19 -2.07 1.83
C ILE A 202 20.50 -3.48 2.37
N PRO A 203 21.60 -4.13 1.95
CA PRO A 203 21.98 -5.45 2.44
C PRO A 203 22.26 -5.46 3.94
N GLU A 204 21.97 -6.59 4.57
CA GLU A 204 22.18 -6.86 5.99
C GLU A 204 22.99 -8.15 6.11
N ASP A 205 23.78 -8.30 7.16
CA ASP A 205 24.58 -9.50 7.38
C ASP A 205 23.69 -10.72 7.66
N ASP A 206 24.14 -11.92 7.30
CA ASP A 206 23.39 -13.15 7.63
C ASP A 206 23.29 -13.35 9.15
N LYS A 207 22.22 -14.02 9.60
CA LYS A 207 22.10 -14.44 10.99
C LYS A 207 23.04 -15.61 11.29
N GLU A 208 23.68 -15.58 12.46
CA GLU A 208 24.46 -16.73 12.96
C GLU A 208 23.55 -17.94 13.24
N ASP A 209 22.39 -17.70 13.85
CA ASP A 209 21.32 -18.68 14.04
C ASP A 209 19.93 -18.02 14.10
N ILE A 210 18.86 -18.82 14.13
CA ILE A 210 17.46 -18.34 14.10
C ILE A 210 17.06 -17.48 15.32
N ASN A 211 17.77 -17.61 16.44
CA ASN A 211 17.52 -16.85 17.66
C ASN A 211 18.44 -15.63 17.79
N SER A 212 19.34 -15.42 16.83
CA SER A 212 20.24 -14.27 16.80
C SER A 212 19.45 -12.96 16.70
N ALA A 213 19.77 -12.05 17.61
CA ALA A 213 19.21 -10.70 17.63
C ALA A 213 19.79 -9.78 16.53
N LYS A 214 20.86 -10.22 15.86
CA LYS A 214 21.52 -9.50 14.77
C LYS A 214 21.47 -10.33 13.48
N GLY A 215 21.54 -9.61 12.37
CA GLY A 215 21.51 -10.16 11.02
C GLY A 215 20.12 -10.08 10.39
N ASP A 216 20.04 -10.48 9.13
CA ASP A 216 18.90 -10.32 8.25
C ASP A 216 17.70 -11.19 8.69
N ASP A 217 16.62 -10.54 9.12
CA ASP A 217 15.39 -11.20 9.57
C ASP A 217 14.61 -11.89 8.43
N ASN A 218 14.82 -11.47 7.19
CA ASN A 218 14.07 -11.91 6.03
C ASN A 218 14.92 -11.78 4.74
N PRO A 219 15.95 -12.64 4.55
CA PRO A 219 16.91 -12.53 3.44
C PRO A 219 16.28 -12.55 2.05
N ASP A 220 15.16 -13.24 1.91
CA ASP A 220 14.44 -13.42 0.65
C ASP A 220 13.28 -12.44 0.44
N ILE A 221 13.14 -11.39 1.26
CA ILE A 221 12.01 -10.43 1.18
C ILE A 221 11.81 -9.82 -0.22
N ASN A 222 12.89 -9.55 -0.95
CA ASN A 222 12.84 -9.02 -2.33
C ASN A 222 12.20 -10.01 -3.32
N HIS A 223 12.20 -11.31 -3.02
CA HIS A 223 11.53 -12.31 -3.85
C HIS A 223 10.01 -12.19 -3.80
N TYR A 224 9.46 -11.51 -2.78
CA TYR A 224 8.02 -11.34 -2.59
C TYR A 224 7.59 -9.89 -2.83
N MET A 225 8.33 -8.94 -2.26
CA MET A 225 8.01 -7.52 -2.35
C MET A 225 8.43 -6.90 -3.69
N GLY A 226 9.40 -7.51 -4.38
CA GLY A 226 10.01 -6.92 -5.57
C GLY A 226 10.84 -5.68 -5.24
N ASN A 227 11.03 -4.85 -6.27
CA ASN A 227 11.85 -3.63 -6.21
C ASN A 227 11.09 -2.37 -6.59
N PHE A 228 9.78 -2.47 -6.76
CA PHE A 228 8.95 -1.32 -7.09
C PHE A 228 7.49 -1.52 -6.66
N GLU A 229 6.80 -0.39 -6.54
CA GLU A 229 5.38 -0.28 -6.28
C GLU A 229 4.79 0.74 -7.25
N LEU A 230 3.71 0.35 -7.90
CA LEU A 230 2.88 1.24 -8.72
C LEU A 230 1.63 1.58 -7.94
N THR A 231 1.26 2.84 -7.92
CA THR A 231 0.00 3.32 -7.34
C THR A 231 -0.80 4.04 -8.42
N GLY A 232 -2.05 3.67 -8.61
CA GLY A 232 -3.00 4.40 -9.46
C GLY A 232 -4.15 4.93 -8.63
N VAL A 233 -4.55 6.17 -8.87
CA VAL A 233 -5.71 6.80 -8.24
C VAL A 233 -6.63 7.32 -9.32
N TYR A 234 -7.93 7.15 -9.12
CA TYR A 234 -8.97 7.72 -9.94
C TYR A 234 -10.09 8.31 -9.07
N GLY A 235 -10.40 9.58 -9.29
CA GLY A 235 -11.58 10.24 -8.76
C GLY A 235 -12.76 10.17 -9.72
N LEU A 236 -13.94 9.89 -9.20
CA LEU A 236 -15.20 10.06 -9.93
C LEU A 236 -16.16 10.78 -8.98
N ASP A 237 -16.43 12.06 -9.24
CA ASP A 237 -17.09 12.94 -8.28
C ASP A 237 -16.38 12.87 -6.91
N GLU A 238 -17.11 12.51 -5.86
CA GLU A 238 -16.58 12.33 -4.50
C GLU A 238 -16.02 10.93 -4.25
N HIS A 239 -16.20 9.98 -5.18
CA HIS A 239 -15.61 8.65 -5.05
C HIS A 239 -14.11 8.70 -5.32
N ARG A 240 -13.36 7.90 -4.56
CA ARG A 240 -11.93 7.67 -4.78
C ARG A 240 -11.63 6.20 -4.87
N PHE A 241 -11.03 5.80 -5.97
CA PHE A 241 -10.53 4.46 -6.21
C PHE A 241 -9.01 4.49 -6.21
N THR A 242 -8.37 3.55 -5.51
CA THR A 242 -6.91 3.40 -5.51
C THR A 242 -6.53 1.96 -5.78
N MET A 243 -5.49 1.77 -6.58
CA MET A 243 -4.87 0.48 -6.82
C MET A 243 -3.38 0.58 -6.50
N LEU A 244 -2.89 -0.33 -5.68
CA LEU A 244 -1.45 -0.56 -5.46
C LEU A 244 -1.08 -1.89 -6.09
N LEU A 245 0.00 -1.91 -6.86
CA LEU A 245 0.55 -3.11 -7.49
C LEU A 245 2.03 -3.24 -7.15
N ARG A 246 2.43 -4.45 -6.75
CA ARG A 246 3.84 -4.87 -6.62
C ARG A 246 4.09 -6.14 -7.38
N ASN A 247 5.31 -6.29 -7.91
CA ASN A 247 5.73 -7.50 -8.58
C ASN A 247 7.25 -7.71 -8.46
N ASN A 248 7.68 -8.96 -8.33
CA ASN A 248 9.10 -9.29 -8.24
C ASN A 248 9.82 -9.36 -9.60
N LEU A 249 9.08 -9.41 -10.71
CA LEU A 249 9.55 -9.52 -12.10
C LEU A 249 10.51 -10.70 -12.33
N ARG A 250 10.31 -11.80 -11.60
CA ARG A 250 11.11 -13.02 -11.69
C ARG A 250 10.33 -14.14 -12.37
N ALA A 251 11.04 -15.16 -12.84
CA ALA A 251 10.44 -16.36 -13.43
C ALA A 251 9.44 -17.03 -12.47
N THR A 252 9.83 -17.21 -11.20
CA THR A 252 8.88 -17.53 -10.12
C THR A 252 8.20 -16.25 -9.67
N ASN A 253 7.12 -15.91 -10.36
CA ASN A 253 6.45 -14.63 -10.18
C ASN A 253 5.70 -14.55 -8.84
N ARG A 254 5.94 -13.47 -8.10
CA ARG A 254 5.23 -13.13 -6.86
C ARG A 254 4.93 -11.63 -6.88
N GLY A 255 3.83 -11.24 -6.24
CA GLY A 255 3.41 -9.85 -6.20
C GLY A 255 2.18 -9.66 -5.33
N ALA A 256 1.63 -8.46 -5.39
CA ALA A 256 0.42 -8.12 -4.67
C ALA A 256 -0.38 -7.04 -5.41
N ILE A 257 -1.69 -7.12 -5.28
CA ILE A 257 -2.61 -6.05 -5.63
C ILE A 257 -3.42 -5.66 -4.39
N GLN A 258 -3.57 -4.36 -4.18
CA GLN A 258 -4.51 -3.80 -3.23
C GLN A 258 -5.44 -2.85 -3.96
N MET A 259 -6.75 -3.02 -3.80
CA MET A 259 -7.76 -2.12 -4.33
C MET A 259 -8.51 -1.49 -3.17
N THR A 260 -8.75 -0.19 -3.27
CA THR A 260 -9.50 0.54 -2.25
C THR A 260 -10.56 1.41 -2.90
N TRP A 261 -11.69 1.55 -2.22
CA TRP A 261 -12.75 2.49 -2.57
C TRP A 261 -13.13 3.30 -1.34
N SER A 262 -13.35 4.60 -1.53
CA SER A 262 -13.87 5.46 -0.47
C SER A 262 -14.85 6.52 -0.97
N TYR A 263 -15.74 6.96 -0.08
CA TYR A 263 -16.74 7.99 -0.34
C TYR A 263 -16.99 8.81 0.95
N PRO A 264 -17.10 10.15 0.89
CA PRO A 264 -17.32 10.96 2.08
C PRO A 264 -18.68 10.69 2.71
N ILE A 265 -18.76 10.75 4.04
CA ILE A 265 -20.00 10.55 4.79
C ILE A 265 -20.32 11.73 5.71
N VAL A 266 -19.36 12.21 6.49
CA VAL A 266 -19.57 13.34 7.41
C VAL A 266 -18.24 14.05 7.71
N GLY A 267 -18.19 15.35 7.50
CA GLY A 267 -16.95 16.12 7.64
C GLY A 267 -15.83 15.48 6.80
N ASN A 268 -14.73 15.12 7.44
CA ASN A 268 -13.59 14.46 6.78
C ASN A 268 -13.72 12.93 6.75
N LEU A 269 -14.73 12.35 7.40
CA LEU A 269 -14.89 10.92 7.49
C LEU A 269 -15.42 10.35 6.17
N ARG A 270 -14.79 9.27 5.71
CA ARG A 270 -15.13 8.55 4.49
C ARG A 270 -15.45 7.10 4.83
N ILE A 271 -16.46 6.51 4.21
CA ILE A 271 -16.56 5.04 4.16
C ILE A 271 -15.35 4.53 3.37
N TYR A 272 -14.76 3.42 3.80
CA TYR A 272 -13.54 2.91 3.21
C TYR A 272 -13.56 1.39 3.13
N THR A 273 -13.42 0.86 1.92
CA THR A 273 -13.35 -0.58 1.64
C THR A 273 -12.00 -0.90 1.04
N GLN A 274 -11.39 -1.99 1.50
CA GLN A 274 -10.09 -2.45 1.04
C GLN A 274 -10.15 -3.93 0.69
N TYR A 275 -9.60 -4.28 -0.47
CA TYR A 275 -9.33 -5.65 -0.86
C TYR A 275 -7.84 -5.80 -1.13
N PHE A 276 -7.22 -6.83 -0.56
CA PHE A 276 -5.82 -7.17 -0.76
C PHE A 276 -5.70 -8.61 -1.25
N ASN A 277 -4.84 -8.85 -2.23
CA ASN A 277 -4.54 -10.18 -2.73
C ASN A 277 -3.06 -10.27 -3.14
N GLY A 278 -2.30 -11.15 -2.48
CA GLY A 278 -0.90 -11.43 -2.79
C GLY A 278 0.00 -11.53 -1.56
N TYR A 279 1.27 -11.17 -1.72
CA TYR A 279 2.30 -11.31 -0.68
C TYR A 279 2.65 -9.97 0.00
N GLY A 280 3.08 -10.05 1.27
CA GLY A 280 3.58 -8.89 2.02
C GLY A 280 2.55 -7.82 2.32
N GLU A 281 1.35 -8.24 2.69
CA GLU A 281 0.36 -7.35 3.29
C GLU A 281 0.92 -6.69 4.58
N SER A 282 1.67 -7.48 5.34
CA SER A 282 2.41 -7.10 6.55
C SER A 282 3.81 -7.71 6.49
N LEU A 283 4.73 -7.30 7.36
CA LEU A 283 6.06 -7.88 7.39
C LEU A 283 6.07 -9.33 7.88
N ILE A 284 5.29 -9.70 8.89
CA ILE A 284 5.20 -11.11 9.31
C ILE A 284 4.64 -12.02 8.21
N ASP A 285 3.80 -11.46 7.31
CA ASP A 285 3.22 -12.16 6.17
C ASP A 285 3.98 -11.88 4.84
N TYR A 286 5.23 -11.39 4.88
CA TYR A 286 5.97 -11.05 3.66
C TYR A 286 6.05 -12.21 2.67
N ASN A 287 6.20 -13.43 3.19
CA ASN A 287 6.32 -14.66 2.42
C ASN A 287 5.04 -15.50 2.38
N HIS A 288 3.91 -14.98 2.87
CA HIS A 288 2.62 -15.67 2.89
C HIS A 288 1.60 -15.02 1.95
N HIS A 289 0.82 -15.85 1.25
CA HIS A 289 -0.17 -15.35 0.29
C HIS A 289 -1.52 -15.06 0.97
N ASN A 290 -1.80 -13.77 1.14
CA ASN A 290 -3.00 -13.24 1.77
C ASN A 290 -4.10 -12.91 0.76
N GLN A 291 -5.35 -13.13 1.14
CA GLN A 291 -6.55 -12.59 0.50
C GLN A 291 -7.48 -12.02 1.55
N ARG A 292 -7.52 -10.69 1.64
CA ARG A 292 -8.25 -9.98 2.68
C ARG A 292 -9.25 -9.00 2.10
N ILE A 293 -10.46 -8.97 2.64
CA ILE A 293 -11.42 -7.89 2.41
C ILE A 293 -11.75 -7.22 3.74
N GLY A 294 -11.93 -5.90 3.73
CA GLY A 294 -12.28 -5.15 4.92
C GLY A 294 -13.10 -3.91 4.59
N ILE A 295 -13.95 -3.52 5.54
CA ILE A 295 -14.79 -2.34 5.46
C ILE A 295 -14.68 -1.56 6.76
N GLY A 296 -14.67 -0.24 6.65
CA GLY A 296 -14.61 0.66 7.79
C GLY A 296 -14.63 2.11 7.36
N VAL A 297 -13.79 2.91 8.00
CA VAL A 297 -13.74 4.35 7.81
C VAL A 297 -12.32 4.86 7.59
N ALA A 298 -12.19 5.96 6.86
CA ALA A 298 -10.94 6.70 6.70
C ALA A 298 -11.14 8.18 7.00
N LEU A 299 -10.09 8.84 7.51
CA LEU A 299 -10.08 10.28 7.81
C LEU A 299 -9.63 11.14 6.62
N ASN A 300 -8.93 10.52 5.68
CA ASN A 300 -8.48 11.09 4.43
C ASN A 300 -8.48 9.99 3.36
N ASP A 301 -8.26 10.35 2.11
CA ASP A 301 -7.92 9.41 1.04
C ASP A 301 -6.50 9.71 0.54
N LEU A 302 -6.13 9.18 -0.62
CA LEU A 302 -4.81 9.42 -1.20
C LEU A 302 -4.74 10.75 -1.97
N LEU A 303 -5.86 11.35 -2.42
CA LEU A 303 -5.92 12.58 -3.23
C LEU A 303 -7.22 13.37 -3.03
#